data_AF-A0A7J9ALR9-F1
#
_entry.id   AF-A0A7J9ALR9-F1
#
_cell.length_a   1.000
_cell.length_b   1.000
_cell.length_c   1.000
_cell.angle_alpha   90.00
_cell.angle_beta   90.00
_cell.angle_gamma   90.00
#
_symmetry.space_group_name_H-M   'P 1'
#
loop_
_entity.id
_entity.type
_entity.pdbx_description
1 polymer ?
#
loop_
_entity_poly.entity_id
_entity_poly.type
_entity_poly.pdbx_seq_one_letter_code
_entity_poly.pdbx_strand_id
1 'polypeptide(L)'
;MPHLKVQDQITHSMPPQKIEIFKSLDNWVENNILIHLKPVEKSWEPQDFLPDPTSDGFNEQVEELRERAKEIPDDYFVVLVGDMITEEALPTYQTMLNTLDGVRDETGASPTPWAIWTRAWTAEENRHGYLLNKYLYLSGRVDMRQIEKTIQYLIGSGMVSRLLTSCSMRYL
;
A
#
# COMPACT_ATOMS: atom_id res chain seq x y z
N MET A 1 -3.65 -7.76 23.82
CA MET A 1 -2.75 -7.89 22.66
C MET A 1 -1.41 -8.39 23.17
N PRO A 2 -0.88 -9.51 22.68
CA PRO A 2 0.51 -9.85 22.96
C PRO A 2 1.38 -8.88 22.16
N HIS A 3 2.07 -7.98 22.86
CA HIS A 3 3.13 -7.19 22.27
C HIS A 3 4.16 -8.17 21.70
N LEU A 4 4.36 -8.14 20.38
CA LEU A 4 5.51 -8.82 19.77
C LEU A 4 6.76 -8.33 20.51
N LYS A 5 7.52 -9.26 21.10
CA LYS A 5 8.80 -8.93 21.72
C LYS A 5 9.64 -8.20 20.69
N VAL A 6 9.91 -6.92 20.96
CA VAL A 6 10.80 -6.08 20.17
C VAL A 6 12.16 -6.78 20.17
N GLN A 7 12.48 -7.49 19.08
CA GLN A 7 13.87 -7.83 18.77
C GLN A 7 14.66 -6.53 18.77
N ASP A 8 15.91 -6.53 19.26
CA ASP A 8 16.76 -5.33 19.32
C ASP A 8 16.63 -4.53 18.01
N GLN A 9 15.93 -3.40 18.07
CA GLN A 9 15.60 -2.62 16.89
C GLN A 9 16.84 -1.85 16.48
N ILE A 10 17.49 -2.34 15.42
CA ILE A 10 18.57 -1.62 14.75
C ILE A 10 17.93 -0.58 13.83
N THR A 11 18.10 0.70 14.12
CA THR A 11 17.69 1.80 13.25
C THR A 11 18.93 2.50 12.69
N HIS A 12 18.78 3.14 11.53
CA HIS A 12 19.84 3.96 10.92
C HIS A 12 21.17 3.22 10.75
N SER A 13 21.14 1.97 10.27
CA SER A 13 22.36 1.18 10.05
C SER A 13 23.21 1.68 8.87
N MET A 14 22.69 2.62 8.07
CA MET A 14 23.43 3.24 6.98
C MET A 14 24.40 4.31 7.52
N PRO A 15 25.70 4.27 7.16
CA PRO A 15 26.62 5.35 7.53
C PRO A 15 26.13 6.72 7.04
N PRO A 16 26.14 7.77 7.88
CA PRO A 16 25.59 9.08 7.52
C PRO A 16 26.17 9.69 6.24
N GLN A 17 27.43 9.41 5.93
CA GLN A 17 28.09 9.91 4.71
C GLN A 17 27.43 9.38 3.43
N LYS A 18 26.74 8.23 3.49
CA LYS A 18 26.04 7.66 2.33
C LYS A 18 24.73 8.39 2.01
N ILE A 19 24.21 9.22 2.90
CA ILE A 19 23.02 10.06 2.63
C ILE A 19 23.28 10.98 1.43
N GLU A 20 24.51 11.51 1.31
CA GLU A 20 24.90 12.39 0.20
C GLU A 20 24.82 11.69 -1.17
N ILE A 21 24.88 10.36 -1.22
CA ILE A 21 24.70 9.61 -2.47
C ILE A 21 23.28 9.83 -3.01
N PHE A 22 22.25 9.72 -2.17
CA PHE A 22 20.86 9.89 -2.58
C PHE A 22 20.58 11.31 -3.06
N LYS A 23 21.13 12.32 -2.37
CA LYS A 23 21.06 13.72 -2.81
C LYS A 23 21.71 13.92 -4.18
N SER A 24 22.87 13.29 -4.41
CA SER A 24 23.56 13.38 -5.72
C SER A 24 22.78 12.70 -6.86
N LEU A 25 21.85 11.81 -6.53
CA LEU A 25 21.04 11.05 -7.48
C LEU A 25 19.69 11.71 -7.82
N ASP A 26 19.34 12.86 -7.22
CA ASP A 26 18.03 13.49 -7.41
C ASP A 26 17.66 13.67 -8.90
N ASN A 27 18.54 14.30 -9.69
CA ASN A 27 18.31 14.46 -11.14
C ASN A 27 18.21 13.13 -11.88
N TRP A 28 18.94 12.09 -11.41
CA TRP A 28 18.85 10.78 -12.01
C TRP A 28 17.49 10.14 -11.72
N VAL A 29 16.96 10.26 -10.50
CA VAL A 29 15.62 9.77 -10.12
C VAL A 29 14.54 10.46 -10.93
N GLU A 30 14.62 11.77 -11.10
CA GLU A 30 13.66 12.53 -11.91
C GLU A 30 13.57 11.97 -13.34
N ASN A 31 14.73 11.69 -13.95
CA ASN A 31 14.79 11.27 -15.35
C ASN A 31 14.64 9.75 -15.57
N ASN A 32 14.79 8.92 -14.53
CA ASN A 32 14.85 7.47 -14.69
C ASN A 32 13.85 6.70 -13.81
N ILE A 33 13.35 7.30 -12.73
CA ILE A 33 12.41 6.65 -11.80
C ILE A 33 11.03 7.28 -11.93
N LEU A 34 10.93 8.62 -11.85
CA LEU A 34 9.62 9.30 -11.90
C LEU A 34 8.88 9.08 -13.23
N ILE A 35 9.61 8.75 -14.29
CA ILE A 35 9.03 8.41 -15.61
C ILE A 35 8.15 7.16 -15.59
N HIS A 36 8.27 6.32 -14.56
CA HIS A 36 7.44 5.13 -14.39
C HIS A 36 6.09 5.42 -13.72
N LEU A 37 5.94 6.59 -13.10
CA LEU A 37 4.65 7.02 -12.56
C LEU A 37 3.70 7.33 -13.70
N LYS A 38 2.46 6.86 -13.57
CA LYS A 38 1.44 7.14 -14.56
C LYS A 38 0.78 8.49 -14.23
N PRO A 39 0.63 9.41 -15.21
CA PRO A 39 -0.15 10.62 -14.98
C PRO A 39 -1.56 10.26 -14.50
N VAL A 40 -2.09 10.99 -13.51
CA VAL A 40 -3.42 10.75 -12.92
C VAL A 40 -4.49 10.68 -14.01
N GLU A 41 -4.50 11.64 -14.94
CA GLU A 41 -5.43 11.71 -16.08
C GLU A 41 -5.37 10.51 -17.05
N LYS A 42 -4.36 9.65 -16.92
CA LYS A 42 -4.19 8.42 -17.71
C LYS A 42 -4.28 7.17 -16.84
N SER A 43 -4.43 7.31 -15.53
CA SER A 43 -4.58 6.21 -14.60
C SER A 43 -6.00 5.66 -14.67
N TRP A 44 -6.14 4.37 -14.44
CA TRP A 44 -7.46 3.79 -14.21
C TRP A 44 -7.91 4.22 -12.82
N GLU A 45 -9.21 4.38 -12.64
CA GLU A 45 -9.80 4.63 -11.33
C GLU A 45 -10.70 3.46 -10.92
N PRO A 46 -10.86 3.16 -9.62
CA PRO A 46 -11.67 2.04 -9.17
C PRO A 46 -13.09 2.01 -9.76
N GLN A 47 -13.67 3.18 -10.04
CA GLN A 47 -14.99 3.29 -10.64
C GLN A 47 -15.07 2.71 -12.07
N ASP A 48 -13.95 2.61 -12.79
CA ASP A 48 -13.89 1.99 -14.12
C ASP A 48 -14.26 0.49 -14.08
N PHE A 49 -14.17 -0.14 -12.90
CA PHE A 49 -14.35 -1.59 -12.71
C PHE A 49 -15.50 -1.93 -11.76
N LEU A 50 -16.24 -0.93 -11.26
CA LEU A 50 -17.32 -1.10 -10.31
C LEU A 50 -18.66 -0.70 -10.94
N PRO A 51 -19.79 -1.25 -10.46
CA PRO A 51 -21.10 -0.76 -10.84
C PRO A 51 -21.21 0.76 -10.69
N ASP A 52 -21.77 1.44 -11.70
CA ASP A 52 -21.92 2.89 -11.72
C ASP A 52 -23.13 3.30 -10.88
N PRO A 53 -22.94 3.94 -9.69
CA PRO A 53 -24.04 4.32 -8.82
C PRO A 53 -24.93 5.43 -9.38
N THR A 54 -24.52 6.09 -10.47
CA THR A 54 -25.28 7.15 -11.14
C THR A 54 -26.09 6.63 -12.33
N SER A 55 -25.88 5.37 -12.73
CA SER A 55 -26.60 4.73 -13.83
C SER A 55 -27.95 4.18 -13.37
N ASP A 56 -28.98 4.31 -14.23
CA ASP A 56 -30.27 3.62 -14.03
C ASP A 56 -30.11 2.08 -13.92
N GLY A 57 -29.03 1.54 -14.48
CA GLY A 57 -28.68 0.12 -14.44
C GLY A 57 -27.88 -0.32 -13.21
N PHE A 58 -27.64 0.56 -12.23
CA PHE A 58 -26.81 0.25 -11.05
C PHE A 58 -27.22 -1.05 -10.35
N ASN A 59 -28.52 -1.24 -10.10
CA ASN A 59 -29.02 -2.41 -9.37
C ASN A 59 -28.78 -3.72 -10.14
N GLU A 60 -28.98 -3.71 -11.46
CA GLU A 60 -28.73 -4.86 -12.32
C GLU A 60 -27.24 -5.21 -12.36
N GLN A 61 -26.36 -4.20 -12.47
CA GLN A 61 -24.91 -4.39 -12.44
C GLN A 61 -24.43 -4.99 -11.11
N VAL A 62 -25.01 -4.56 -9.98
CA VAL A 62 -24.72 -5.13 -8.66
C VAL A 62 -25.24 -6.57 -8.56
N GLU A 63 -26.43 -6.85 -9.08
CA GLU A 63 -26.98 -8.21 -9.11
C GLU A 63 -26.09 -9.16 -9.93
N GLU A 64 -25.67 -8.74 -11.13
CA GLU A 64 -24.77 -9.53 -11.99
C GLU A 64 -23.41 -9.79 -11.32
N LEU A 65 -22.84 -8.81 -10.62
CA LEU A 65 -21.62 -8.99 -9.83
C LEU A 65 -21.81 -10.08 -8.78
N ARG A 66 -22.95 -10.06 -8.06
CA ARG A 66 -23.24 -11.01 -6.99
C ARG A 66 -23.53 -12.41 -7.52
N GLU A 67 -24.21 -12.54 -8.65
CA GLU A 67 -24.44 -13.84 -9.28
C GLU A 67 -23.13 -14.51 -9.67
N ARG A 68 -22.20 -13.79 -10.31
CA ARG A 68 -20.86 -14.31 -10.62
C ARG A 68 -20.07 -14.65 -9.35
N ALA A 69 -20.17 -13.82 -8.32
CA ALA A 69 -19.48 -14.06 -7.05
C ALA A 69 -19.93 -15.33 -6.32
N LYS A 70 -21.15 -15.86 -6.59
CA LYS A 70 -21.62 -17.14 -6.04
C LYS A 70 -20.87 -18.34 -6.61
N GLU A 71 -20.33 -18.23 -7.83
CA GLU A 71 -19.60 -19.31 -8.51
C GLU A 71 -18.12 -19.36 -8.13
N ILE A 72 -17.63 -18.36 -7.39
CA ILE A 72 -16.25 -18.29 -6.91
C ILE A 72 -16.15 -19.00 -5.54
N PRO A 73 -15.23 -19.97 -5.37
CA PRO A 73 -15.13 -20.75 -4.14
C PRO A 73 -14.62 -19.92 -2.97
N ASP A 74 -14.97 -20.33 -1.75
CA ASP A 74 -14.58 -19.62 -0.52
C ASP A 74 -13.05 -19.57 -0.33
N ASP A 75 -12.32 -20.60 -0.77
CA ASP A 75 -10.85 -20.62 -0.74
C ASP A 75 -10.24 -19.43 -1.49
N TYR A 76 -10.87 -19.01 -2.60
CA TYR A 76 -10.44 -17.84 -3.35
C TYR A 76 -10.70 -16.56 -2.57
N PHE A 77 -11.88 -16.44 -1.94
CA PHE A 77 -12.21 -15.28 -1.12
C PHE A 77 -11.30 -15.14 0.09
N VAL A 78 -10.85 -16.22 0.72
CA VAL A 78 -9.89 -16.16 1.83
C VAL A 78 -8.59 -15.47 1.39
N VAL A 79 -8.06 -15.84 0.23
CA VAL A 79 -6.83 -15.23 -0.31
C VAL A 79 -7.08 -13.79 -0.72
N LEU A 80 -8.16 -13.54 -1.47
CA LEU A 80 -8.50 -12.18 -1.94
C LEU A 80 -8.74 -11.20 -0.77
N VAL A 81 -9.33 -11.68 0.32
CA VAL A 81 -9.49 -10.90 1.56
C VAL A 81 -8.13 -10.61 2.19
N GLY A 82 -7.22 -11.58 2.22
CA GLY A 82 -5.85 -11.38 2.70
C GLY A 82 -5.11 -10.31 1.88
N ASP A 83 -5.24 -10.37 0.55
CA ASP A 83 -4.66 -9.39 -0.36
C ASP A 83 -5.24 -7.99 -0.09
N MET A 84 -6.57 -7.86 -0.03
CA MET A 84 -7.23 -6.57 0.25
C MET A 84 -6.83 -5.98 1.60
N ILE A 85 -6.78 -6.79 2.66
CA ILE A 85 -6.33 -6.35 4.00
C ILE A 85 -4.90 -5.81 3.93
N THR A 86 -4.04 -6.45 3.13
CA THR A 86 -2.65 -6.04 2.95
C THR A 86 -2.56 -4.72 2.20
N GLU A 87 -3.37 -4.51 1.16
CA GLU A 87 -3.45 -3.23 0.43
C GLU A 87 -3.96 -2.08 1.32
N GLU A 88 -4.96 -2.32 2.15
CA GLU A 88 -5.51 -1.31 3.09
C GLU A 88 -4.51 -0.88 4.18
N ALA A 89 -3.44 -1.66 4.42
CA ALA A 89 -2.38 -1.30 5.35
C ALA A 89 -1.38 -0.25 4.79
N LEU A 90 -1.70 0.38 3.65
CA LEU A 90 -0.90 1.40 2.95
C LEU A 90 -0.25 2.47 3.84
N PRO A 91 -0.90 3.02 4.90
CA PRO A 91 -0.24 3.98 5.79
C PRO A 91 1.05 3.42 6.44
N THR A 92 1.11 2.11 6.67
CA THR A 92 2.32 1.43 7.20
C THR A 92 3.44 1.44 6.16
N TYR A 93 3.13 1.20 4.88
CA TYR A 93 4.13 1.15 3.81
C TYR A 93 4.70 2.52 3.49
N GLN A 94 3.85 3.55 3.41
CA GLN A 94 4.33 4.93 3.24
C GLN A 94 5.20 5.36 4.43
N THR A 95 4.79 5.00 5.65
CA THR A 95 5.60 5.25 6.86
C THR A 95 6.96 4.56 6.75
N MET A 96 7.01 3.31 6.33
CA MET A 96 8.25 2.57 6.13
C MET A 96 9.18 3.27 5.13
N LEU A 97 8.66 3.73 3.98
CA LEU A 97 9.45 4.51 3.02
C LEU A 97 9.98 5.81 3.64
N ASN A 98 9.16 6.50 4.44
CA ASN A 98 9.54 7.72 5.15
C ASN A 98 10.45 7.48 6.37
N THR A 99 10.80 6.23 6.70
CA THR A 99 11.85 5.93 7.68
C THR A 99 13.23 5.68 7.04
N LEU A 100 13.30 5.60 5.70
CA LEU A 100 14.55 5.35 4.98
C LEU A 100 15.42 6.61 4.95
N ASP A 101 16.67 6.46 5.39
CA ASP A 101 17.66 7.52 5.35
C ASP A 101 17.95 7.95 3.90
N GLY A 102 17.96 9.26 3.67
CA GLY A 102 18.29 9.86 2.38
C GLY A 102 17.14 10.03 1.39
N VAL A 103 16.00 9.35 1.59
CA VAL A 103 14.85 9.40 0.66
C VAL A 103 13.54 9.85 1.30
N ARG A 104 13.45 9.86 2.64
CA ARG A 104 12.24 10.25 3.37
C ARG A 104 11.73 11.65 3.02
N ASP A 105 10.41 11.82 3.08
CA ASP A 105 9.77 13.13 2.99
C ASP A 105 9.82 13.85 4.35
N GLU A 106 10.64 14.91 4.45
CA GLU A 106 10.85 15.68 5.68
C GLU A 106 9.67 16.59 6.06
N THR A 107 8.78 16.93 5.11
CA THR A 107 7.73 17.92 5.34
C THR A 107 6.33 17.41 5.04
N GLY A 108 6.21 16.22 4.45
CA GLY A 108 4.98 15.71 3.86
C GLY A 108 4.65 16.32 2.48
N ALA A 109 5.47 17.26 2.02
CA ALA A 109 5.36 17.92 0.72
C ALA A 109 6.73 18.31 0.17
N SER A 110 7.80 17.60 0.55
CA SER A 110 9.16 17.92 0.10
C SER A 110 9.22 17.87 -1.44
N PRO A 111 9.92 18.83 -2.08
CA PRO A 111 10.06 18.86 -3.53
C PRO A 111 11.10 17.87 -4.06
N THR A 112 11.78 17.09 -3.20
CA THR A 112 12.76 16.12 -3.65
C THR A 112 12.10 15.04 -4.52
N PRO A 113 12.77 14.53 -5.57
CA PRO A 113 12.20 13.51 -6.44
C PRO A 113 11.87 12.21 -5.68
N TRP A 114 12.63 11.88 -4.64
CA TRP A 114 12.32 10.77 -3.73
C TRP A 114 11.00 10.94 -2.98
N ALA A 115 10.72 12.15 -2.48
CA ALA A 115 9.47 12.45 -1.80
C ALA A 115 8.29 12.51 -2.77
N ILE A 116 8.50 13.06 -3.97
CA ILE A 116 7.51 13.04 -5.06
C ILE A 116 7.14 11.60 -5.41
N TRP A 117 8.13 10.73 -5.60
CA TRP A 117 7.91 9.29 -5.83
C TRP A 117 7.08 8.67 -4.70
N THR A 118 7.49 8.85 -3.44
CA THR A 118 6.78 8.27 -2.28
C THR A 118 5.31 8.67 -2.27
N ARG A 119 4.99 9.95 -2.49
CA ARG A 119 3.60 10.43 -2.50
C ARG A 119 2.83 9.93 -3.71
N ALA A 120 3.43 9.94 -4.90
CA ALA A 120 2.76 9.49 -6.13
C ALA A 120 2.53 7.98 -6.13
N TRP A 121 3.52 7.18 -5.73
CA TRP A 121 3.38 5.73 -5.54
C TRP A 121 2.26 5.44 -4.53
N THR A 122 2.24 6.13 -3.38
CA THR A 122 1.16 5.96 -2.39
C THR A 122 -0.21 6.29 -2.98
N ALA A 123 -0.31 7.35 -3.79
CA ALA A 123 -1.56 7.71 -4.45
C ALA A 123 -2.00 6.65 -5.48
N GLU A 124 -1.07 6.01 -6.18
CA GLU A 124 -1.37 4.89 -7.07
C GLU A 124 -1.84 3.65 -6.28
N GLU A 125 -1.11 3.23 -5.25
CA GLU A 125 -1.45 2.05 -4.43
C GLU A 125 -2.80 2.19 -3.70
N ASN A 126 -3.18 3.41 -3.31
CA ASN A 126 -4.46 3.65 -2.63
C ASN A 126 -5.67 3.15 -3.45
N ARG A 127 -5.56 3.17 -4.79
CA ARG A 127 -6.63 2.70 -5.68
C ARG A 127 -6.80 1.17 -5.61
N HIS A 128 -5.76 0.41 -5.28
CA HIS A 128 -5.80 -1.05 -5.17
C HIS A 128 -6.72 -1.50 -4.02
N GLY A 129 -6.45 -1.00 -2.81
CA GLY A 129 -7.28 -1.27 -1.63
C GLY A 129 -8.73 -0.84 -1.85
N TYR A 130 -8.95 0.36 -2.39
CA TYR A 130 -10.31 0.88 -2.62
C TYR A 130 -11.13 0.05 -3.61
N LEU A 131 -10.53 -0.42 -4.70
CA LEU A 131 -11.21 -1.29 -5.67
C LEU A 131 -11.59 -2.64 -5.02
N LEU A 132 -10.63 -3.29 -4.37
CA LEU A 132 -10.85 -4.60 -3.73
C LEU A 132 -11.85 -4.51 -2.58
N ASN A 133 -11.80 -3.45 -1.77
CA ASN A 133 -12.73 -3.21 -0.67
C ASN A 133 -14.17 -3.14 -1.16
N LYS A 134 -14.42 -2.30 -2.16
CA LYS A 134 -15.76 -2.16 -2.75
C LYS A 134 -16.23 -3.43 -3.45
N TYR A 135 -15.35 -4.14 -4.15
CA TYR A 135 -15.68 -5.42 -4.76
C TYR A 135 -16.12 -6.44 -3.70
N LEU A 136 -15.35 -6.61 -2.62
CA LEU A 136 -15.66 -7.52 -1.54
C LEU A 136 -16.96 -7.13 -0.82
N TYR A 137 -17.16 -5.83 -0.55
CA TYR A 137 -18.40 -5.30 0.01
C TYR A 137 -19.62 -5.64 -0.86
N LEU A 138 -19.55 -5.37 -2.17
CA LEU A 138 -20.66 -5.62 -3.10
C LEU A 138 -20.92 -7.11 -3.34
N SER A 139 -19.88 -7.95 -3.27
CA SER A 139 -20.00 -9.40 -3.48
C SER A 139 -20.98 -10.06 -2.52
N GLY A 140 -21.06 -9.56 -1.28
CA GLY A 140 -21.84 -10.17 -0.20
C GLY A 140 -21.35 -11.56 0.21
N ARG A 141 -20.12 -11.94 -0.16
CA ARG A 141 -19.53 -13.25 0.11
C ARG A 141 -18.69 -13.30 1.39
N VAL A 142 -18.41 -12.16 2.02
CA VAL A 142 -17.47 -12.05 3.15
C VAL A 142 -18.04 -11.19 4.29
N ASP A 143 -17.51 -11.39 5.51
CA ASP A 143 -17.87 -10.58 6.67
C ASP A 143 -16.99 -9.32 6.74
N MET A 144 -17.50 -8.22 6.17
CA MET A 144 -16.81 -6.93 6.14
C MET A 144 -16.46 -6.42 7.54
N ARG A 145 -17.30 -6.67 8.56
CA ARG A 145 -17.03 -6.21 9.93
C ARG A 145 -15.79 -6.87 10.52
N GLN A 146 -15.58 -8.15 10.23
CA GLN A 146 -14.38 -8.86 10.67
C GLN A 146 -13.14 -8.45 9.88
N ILE A 147 -13.29 -8.16 8.58
CA ILE A 147 -12.21 -7.63 7.75
C ILE A 147 -11.76 -6.25 8.24
N GLU A 148 -12.68 -5.32 8.45
CA GLU A 148 -12.41 -3.95 8.95
C GLU A 148 -11.69 -3.97 10.30
N LYS A 149 -12.13 -4.85 11.23
CA LYS A 149 -11.43 -5.05 12.50
C LYS A 149 -10.00 -5.57 12.29
N THR A 150 -9.81 -6.45 11.31
CA THR A 150 -8.48 -7.01 11.00
C THR A 150 -7.56 -5.94 10.43
N ILE A 151 -8.05 -5.08 9.52
CA ILE A 151 -7.33 -3.90 9.02
C ILE A 151 -6.93 -2.99 10.18
N GLN A 152 -7.87 -2.69 11.09
CA GLN A 152 -7.59 -1.86 12.26
C GLN A 152 -6.51 -2.46 13.16
N TYR A 153 -6.55 -3.78 13.39
CA TYR A 153 -5.49 -4.47 14.14
C TYR A 153 -4.16 -4.43 13.41
N LEU A 154 -4.15 -4.64 12.09
CA LEU A 154 -2.92 -4.66 11.28
C LEU A 154 -2.23 -3.30 11.28
N ILE A 155 -2.96 -2.23 10.95
CA ILE A 155 -2.43 -0.86 10.97
C ILE A 155 -1.96 -0.47 12.38
N GLY A 156 -2.75 -0.79 13.41
CA GLY A 156 -2.37 -0.50 14.80
C GLY A 156 -1.15 -1.30 15.29
N SER A 157 -0.88 -2.46 14.68
CA SER A 157 0.31 -3.26 14.98
C SER A 157 1.55 -2.79 14.21
N GLY A 158 1.35 -2.22 13.01
CA GLY A 158 2.41 -1.87 12.08
C GLY A 158 3.20 -3.09 11.60
N MET A 159 4.33 -2.84 10.94
CA MET A 159 5.24 -3.87 10.44
C MET A 159 6.69 -3.44 10.68
N VAL A 160 7.54 -4.38 11.11
CA VAL A 160 9.00 -4.19 11.16
C VAL A 160 9.60 -4.87 9.93
N SER A 161 9.98 -4.07 8.93
CA SER A 161 10.68 -4.57 7.75
C SER A 161 12.16 -4.77 8.04
N ARG A 162 12.70 -5.95 7.68
CA ARG A 162 14.13 -6.24 7.78
C ARG A 162 15.00 -5.47 6.78
N LEU A 163 14.39 -4.78 5.82
CA LEU A 163 15.11 -3.84 4.96
C LEU A 163 15.68 -2.64 5.76
N LEU A 164 15.09 -2.33 6.92
CA LEU A 164 15.53 -1.27 7.82
C LEU A 164 16.51 -1.77 8.91
N THR A 165 16.62 -3.09 9.10
CA THR A 165 17.46 -3.71 10.14
C THR A 165 18.51 -4.60 9.47
N SER A 166 19.60 -4.00 8.96
CA SER A 166 20.66 -4.83 8.38
C SER A 166 21.29 -5.74 9.43
N CYS A 167 21.46 -7.00 9.03
CA CYS A 167 22.15 -8.07 9.72
C CYS A 167 23.54 -7.59 10.21
N SER A 168 23.82 -7.71 11.51
CA SER A 168 25.19 -7.66 12.01
C SER A 168 26.00 -8.74 11.29
N MET A 169 26.84 -8.33 10.33
CA MET A 169 28.05 -9.08 10.00
C MET A 169 28.90 -9.11 11.26
N ARG A 170 28.68 -10.13 12.10
CA ARG A 170 29.68 -10.56 13.08
C ARG A 170 30.85 -11.09 12.26
N TYR A 171 31.84 -10.24 12.05
CA TYR A 171 33.16 -10.69 11.65
C TYR A 171 33.68 -11.60 12.76
N LEU A 172 33.84 -12.89 12.44
CA LEU A 172 34.79 -13.78 13.11
C LEU A 172 36.19 -13.46 12.57
#